data_AF-A0A1K1SXV5-F1
#
_entry.id   AF-A0A1K1SXV5-F1
#
_cell.length_a   1.000
_cell.length_b   1.000
_cell.length_c   1.000
_cell.angle_alpha   90.00
_cell.angle_beta   90.00
_cell.angle_gamma   90.00
#
_symmetry.space_group_name_H-M   'P 1'
#
loop_
_entity.id
_entity.type
_entity.pdbx_description
1 polymer ?
#
loop_
_entity_poly.entity_id
_entity_poly.type
_entity_poly.pdbx_seq_one_letter_code
_entity_poly.pdbx_strand_id
1 'polypeptide(L)'
;MPKHGDPVEYEVGGRTVRVSSPDKVYFPQRGITKRQVVEHYITVGAPLLRAIGERPTTLKRYVDGVEGEWFYAKRVPKGAPAWVETAEITFPSGRTAAEVCPTEPAVFAWAANLGTFDFHPWPVRRPDVDHPDELRIDVDPPDRAGFADAVEVALVVREVLADAGLTGYPKTSGGRGVHVLVRIRPDWDFVQVRHAVIALGREVGRRIPDKATIAWWKEERGGRVFLDYNQAARDRTVASSWSVRGTPRATVSTPLTWDLLPEVDADDFDVLTIPAFLASHGDLHAGMDAEAFGLETALEWYERDLRDQGLGDMPYPPDYPKMPGSPSGSSRARPGRTESGPRPAAAGGRRAGGGGHGRVAADSAVGGDPRPAADGPGVTPRHRKSDPM
;
A
#
# COMPACT_ATOMS: atom_id res chain seq x y z
N MET A 1 19.56 -22.79 23.43
CA MET A 1 18.70 -21.61 23.61
C MET A 1 18.35 -21.06 22.25
N PRO A 2 17.09 -20.69 21.96
CA PRO A 2 16.77 -20.09 20.67
C PRO A 2 17.55 -18.79 20.48
N LYS A 3 18.09 -18.59 19.27
CA LYS A 3 18.96 -17.45 18.91
C LYS A 3 18.29 -16.08 19.11
N HIS A 4 16.96 -16.05 19.15
CA HIS A 4 16.15 -14.83 19.14
C HIS A 4 15.03 -14.86 20.18
N GLY A 5 15.29 -15.48 21.34
CA GLY A 5 14.33 -15.60 22.43
C GLY A 5 13.30 -16.72 22.23
N ASP A 6 12.68 -17.15 23.33
CA ASP A 6 11.57 -18.09 23.31
C ASP A 6 10.32 -17.43 22.73
N PRO A 7 9.46 -18.18 22.00
CA PRO A 7 8.20 -17.64 21.50
C PRO A 7 7.32 -17.09 22.63
N VAL A 8 6.63 -15.98 22.34
CA VAL A 8 5.66 -15.35 23.26
C VAL A 8 4.26 -15.39 22.67
N GLU A 9 3.24 -15.34 23.50
CA GLU A 9 1.84 -15.36 23.08
C GLU A 9 1.15 -14.07 23.53
N TYR A 10 0.34 -13.49 22.65
CA TYR A 10 -0.47 -12.30 22.92
C TYR A 10 -1.94 -12.61 22.73
N GLU A 11 -2.79 -12.11 23.62
CA GLU A 11 -4.24 -12.10 23.43
C GLU A 11 -4.65 -10.81 22.72
N VAL A 12 -5.17 -10.93 21.49
CA VAL A 12 -5.54 -9.81 20.63
C VAL A 12 -6.96 -10.03 20.14
N GLY A 13 -7.92 -9.24 20.61
CA GLY A 13 -9.32 -9.34 20.18
C GLY A 13 -9.95 -10.73 20.39
N GLY A 14 -9.56 -11.46 21.45
CA GLY A 14 -10.04 -12.82 21.72
C GLY A 14 -9.34 -13.93 20.93
N ARG A 15 -8.23 -13.61 20.25
CA ARG A 15 -7.34 -14.59 19.60
C ARG A 15 -6.00 -14.64 20.30
N THR A 16 -5.49 -15.85 20.52
CA THR A 16 -4.08 -16.07 20.88
C THR A 16 -3.20 -16.00 19.63
N VAL A 17 -2.27 -15.05 19.59
CA VAL A 17 -1.27 -14.89 18.53
C VAL A 17 0.12 -15.23 19.06
N ARG A 18 0.68 -16.35 18.58
CA ARG A 18 2.05 -16.76 18.92
C ARG A 18 3.09 -16.05 18.06
N VAL A 19 4.00 -15.32 18.69
CA VAL A 19 5.11 -14.60 18.07
C VAL A 19 6.41 -15.39 18.24
N SER A 20 6.99 -15.81 17.12
CA SER A 20 8.27 -16.53 17.10
C SER A 20 9.46 -15.58 16.97
N SER A 21 10.63 -15.97 17.49
CA SER A 21 11.86 -15.17 17.40
C SER A 21 11.67 -13.69 17.81
N PRO A 22 11.01 -13.41 18.96
CA PRO A 22 10.63 -12.05 19.33
C PRO A 22 11.83 -11.09 19.45
N ASP A 23 13.00 -11.58 19.86
CA ASP A 23 14.20 -10.76 20.08
C ASP A 23 15.02 -10.59 18.78
N LYS A 24 14.50 -11.02 17.62
CA LYS A 24 15.13 -10.74 16.32
C LYS A 24 15.13 -9.23 16.07
N VAL A 25 16.30 -8.66 15.82
CA VAL A 25 16.43 -7.23 15.50
C VAL A 25 15.96 -6.99 14.06
N TYR A 26 14.97 -6.12 13.91
CA TYR A 26 14.40 -5.72 12.62
C TYR A 26 14.93 -4.37 12.13
N PHE A 27 15.27 -3.46 13.03
CA PHE A 27 15.91 -2.19 12.70
C PHE A 27 17.21 -2.03 13.50
N PRO A 28 18.36 -2.51 12.97
CA PRO A 28 19.63 -2.53 13.70
C PRO A 28 20.08 -1.17 14.21
N GLN A 29 19.93 -0.11 13.41
CA GLN A 29 20.33 1.26 13.79
C GLN A 29 19.56 1.81 15.00
N ARG A 30 18.34 1.29 15.24
CA ARG A 30 17.45 1.72 16.33
C ARG A 30 17.35 0.68 17.44
N GLY A 31 17.92 -0.52 17.26
CA GLY A 31 17.78 -1.65 18.17
C GLY A 31 16.34 -2.20 18.26
N ILE A 32 15.46 -1.89 17.31
CA ILE A 32 14.05 -2.29 17.36
C ILE A 32 13.90 -3.74 16.95
N THR A 33 13.23 -4.51 17.80
CA THR A 33 13.00 -5.95 17.65
C THR A 33 11.69 -6.27 16.94
N LYS A 34 11.56 -7.52 16.49
CA LYS A 34 10.30 -8.08 15.99
C LYS A 34 9.18 -7.95 17.01
N ARG A 35 9.45 -8.20 18.30
CA ARG A 35 8.47 -8.05 19.37
C ARG A 35 7.85 -6.66 19.37
N GLN A 36 8.67 -5.62 19.34
CA GLN A 36 8.21 -4.23 19.37
C GLN A 36 7.39 -3.85 18.12
N VAL A 37 7.74 -4.38 16.95
CA VAL A 37 6.92 -4.18 15.74
C VAL A 37 5.55 -4.87 15.87
N VAL A 38 5.50 -6.07 16.44
CA VAL A 38 4.22 -6.75 16.70
C VAL A 38 3.40 -6.00 17.74
N GLU A 39 4.02 -5.55 18.83
CA GLU A 39 3.37 -4.78 19.90
C GLU A 39 2.83 -3.44 19.40
N HIS A 40 3.52 -2.78 18.46
CA HIS A 40 2.97 -1.62 17.74
C HIS A 40 1.66 -1.97 17.03
N TYR A 41 1.61 -3.08 16.29
CA TYR A 41 0.40 -3.51 15.60
C TYR A 41 -0.72 -3.98 16.52
N ILE A 42 -0.40 -4.48 17.70
CA ILE A 42 -1.38 -4.74 18.76
C ILE A 42 -1.94 -3.42 19.27
N THR A 43 -1.07 -2.44 19.55
CA THR A 43 -1.43 -1.11 20.07
C THR A 43 -2.35 -0.35 19.11
N VAL A 44 -2.00 -0.31 17.83
CA VAL A 44 -2.79 0.38 16.79
C VAL A 44 -3.87 -0.52 16.16
N GLY A 45 -4.12 -1.73 16.69
CA GLY A 45 -4.95 -2.72 16.03
C GLY A 45 -6.38 -2.25 15.75
N ALA A 46 -7.02 -1.58 16.72
CA ALA A 46 -8.36 -1.01 16.55
C ALA A 46 -8.41 0.17 15.56
N PRO A 47 -7.56 1.21 15.65
CA PRO A 47 -7.55 2.29 14.66
C PRO A 47 -7.10 1.83 13.26
N LEU A 48 -6.18 0.86 13.17
CA LEU A 48 -5.81 0.24 11.90
C LEU A 48 -6.98 -0.53 11.29
N LEU A 49 -7.77 -1.25 12.09
CA LEU A 49 -8.98 -1.93 11.61
C LEU A 49 -10.01 -0.92 11.08
N ARG A 50 -10.18 0.25 11.69
CA ARG A 50 -11.06 1.29 11.13
C ARG A 50 -10.56 1.79 9.77
N ALA A 51 -9.25 1.99 9.64
CA ALA A 51 -8.66 2.48 8.40
C ALA A 51 -8.74 1.45 7.25
N ILE A 52 -8.46 0.17 7.53
CA ILE A 52 -8.26 -0.85 6.47
C ILE A 52 -9.11 -2.10 6.59
N GLY A 53 -10.04 -2.13 7.54
CA GLY A 53 -10.98 -3.23 7.72
C GLY A 53 -11.81 -3.48 6.48
N GLU A 54 -12.07 -4.76 6.20
CA GLU A 54 -12.80 -5.22 5.01
C GLU A 54 -12.13 -4.87 3.67
N ARG A 55 -10.88 -4.38 3.68
CA ARG A 55 -10.10 -4.10 2.46
C ARG A 55 -9.16 -5.27 2.15
N PRO A 56 -9.20 -5.88 0.95
CA PRO A 56 -8.09 -6.72 0.51
C PRO A 56 -6.78 -5.93 0.60
N THR A 57 -5.75 -6.58 1.13
CA THR A 57 -4.51 -5.92 1.55
C THR A 57 -3.30 -6.75 1.15
N THR A 58 -2.43 -6.14 0.35
CA THR A 58 -1.11 -6.68 0.03
C THR A 58 -0.16 -6.44 1.19
N LEU A 59 0.58 -7.48 1.59
CA LEU A 59 1.53 -7.40 2.71
C LEU A 59 2.96 -7.20 2.19
N LYS A 60 3.66 -6.15 2.61
CA LYS A 60 5.09 -5.99 2.33
C LYS A 60 5.93 -6.53 3.48
N ARG A 61 6.69 -7.59 3.21
CA ARG A 61 7.35 -8.40 4.23
C ARG A 61 8.87 -8.24 4.21
N TYR A 62 9.43 -8.07 5.41
CA TYR A 62 10.83 -7.90 5.75
C TYR A 62 11.23 -9.00 6.73
N VAL A 63 11.26 -10.25 6.25
CA VAL A 63 11.43 -11.44 7.11
C VAL A 63 12.73 -11.37 7.90
N ASP A 64 13.78 -10.81 7.31
CA ASP A 64 15.11 -10.64 7.89
C ASP A 64 15.42 -9.21 8.34
N GLY A 65 14.38 -8.40 8.57
CA GLY A 65 14.51 -7.00 8.97
C GLY A 65 14.78 -6.07 7.79
N VAL A 66 14.98 -4.79 8.10
CA VAL A 66 15.03 -3.70 7.11
C VAL A 66 16.26 -3.73 6.20
N GLU A 67 17.33 -4.40 6.62
CA GLU A 67 18.56 -4.60 5.83
C GLU A 67 18.52 -5.87 4.97
N GLY A 68 17.52 -6.73 5.19
CA GLY A 68 17.30 -7.94 4.42
C GLY A 68 16.48 -7.69 3.15
N GLU A 69 16.31 -8.76 2.37
CA GLU A 69 15.41 -8.75 1.21
C GLU A 69 13.95 -8.60 1.65
N TRP A 70 13.18 -7.88 0.84
CA TRP A 70 11.75 -7.70 1.04
C TRP A 70 10.95 -8.14 -0.17
N PHE A 71 9.69 -8.47 0.05
CA PHE A 71 8.78 -8.86 -1.03
C PHE A 71 7.32 -8.50 -0.72
N TYR A 72 6.51 -8.37 -1.77
CA TYR A 72 5.06 -8.21 -1.67
C TYR A 72 4.39 -9.58 -1.70
N ALA A 73 3.61 -9.88 -0.67
CA ALA A 73 2.71 -11.04 -0.62
C ALA A 73 1.29 -10.59 -0.97
N LYS A 74 0.94 -10.68 -2.26
CA LYS A 74 -0.42 -10.41 -2.80
C LYS A 74 -1.36 -11.60 -2.70
N ARG A 75 -0.90 -12.75 -2.20
CA ARG A 75 -1.76 -13.90 -1.92
C ARG A 75 -1.69 -14.15 -0.43
N VAL A 76 -2.82 -14.56 0.16
CA VAL A 76 -2.84 -15.04 1.54
C VAL A 76 -1.74 -16.10 1.73
N PRO A 77 -0.85 -15.94 2.74
CA PRO A 77 0.19 -16.92 3.03
C PRO A 77 -0.40 -18.31 3.29
N LYS A 78 0.28 -19.36 2.80
CA LYS A 78 -0.06 -20.75 3.12
C LYS A 78 -0.03 -20.97 4.63
N GLY A 79 -1.02 -21.69 5.16
CA GLY A 79 -1.14 -21.94 6.60
C GLY A 79 -1.63 -20.74 7.40
N ALA A 80 -2.26 -19.75 6.76
CA ALA A 80 -2.98 -18.70 7.48
C ALA A 80 -4.04 -19.32 8.42
N PRO A 81 -4.20 -18.80 9.65
CA PRO A 81 -5.25 -19.23 10.55
C PRO A 81 -6.65 -19.12 9.92
N ALA A 82 -7.58 -20.00 10.33
CA ALA A 82 -8.93 -20.05 9.76
C ALA A 82 -9.74 -18.74 9.94
N TRP A 83 -9.36 -17.89 10.89
CA TRP A 83 -9.98 -16.59 11.14
C TRP A 83 -9.39 -15.45 10.29
N VAL A 84 -8.33 -15.70 9.51
CA VAL A 84 -7.82 -14.72 8.54
C VAL A 84 -8.67 -14.81 7.27
N GLU A 85 -9.59 -13.86 7.14
CA GLU A 85 -10.43 -13.75 5.97
C GLU A 85 -9.69 -13.21 4.74
N THR A 86 -10.29 -13.44 3.58
CA THR A 86 -9.73 -13.02 2.29
C THR A 86 -10.78 -12.39 1.39
N ALA A 87 -10.33 -11.61 0.43
CA ALA A 87 -11.15 -11.13 -0.67
C ALA A 87 -10.41 -11.35 -1.99
N GLU A 88 -11.13 -11.77 -3.02
CA GLU A 88 -10.55 -11.92 -4.36
C GLU A 88 -10.50 -10.57 -5.05
N ILE A 89 -9.33 -10.26 -5.62
CA ILE A 89 -9.07 -9.06 -6.42
C ILE A 89 -8.67 -9.47 -7.82
N THR A 90 -9.11 -8.68 -8.80
CA THR A 90 -8.61 -8.73 -10.18
C THR A 90 -7.54 -7.65 -10.39
N PHE A 91 -6.39 -8.02 -10.93
CA PHE A 91 -5.33 -7.07 -11.29
C PHE A 91 -5.57 -6.49 -12.70
N PRO A 92 -4.91 -5.37 -13.09
CA PRO A 92 -4.99 -4.83 -14.44
C PRO A 92 -4.68 -5.82 -15.57
N SER A 93 -3.87 -6.83 -15.27
CA SER A 93 -3.55 -7.93 -16.20
C SER A 93 -4.70 -8.94 -16.43
N GLY A 94 -5.81 -8.84 -15.69
CA GLY A 94 -6.91 -9.81 -15.67
C GLY A 94 -6.68 -11.02 -14.76
N ARG A 95 -5.47 -11.17 -14.18
CA ARG A 95 -5.18 -12.22 -13.17
C ARG A 95 -5.90 -11.90 -11.86
N THR A 96 -6.28 -12.93 -11.12
CA THR A 96 -6.88 -12.79 -9.78
C THR A 96 -5.97 -13.28 -8.65
N ALA A 97 -6.19 -12.76 -7.44
CA ALA A 97 -5.61 -13.28 -6.20
C ALA A 97 -6.55 -13.08 -5.02
N ALA A 98 -6.60 -14.07 -4.12
CA ALA A 98 -7.17 -13.92 -2.79
C ALA A 98 -6.15 -13.24 -1.87
N GLU A 99 -6.40 -11.96 -1.55
CA GLU A 99 -5.59 -11.16 -0.63
C GLU A 99 -6.13 -11.28 0.79
N VAL A 100 -5.27 -11.04 1.79
CA VAL A 100 -5.70 -10.93 3.20
C VAL A 100 -6.69 -9.77 3.30
N CYS A 101 -7.83 -9.99 3.93
CA CYS A 101 -8.87 -8.99 4.14
C CYS A 101 -9.10 -8.87 5.65
N PRO A 102 -8.48 -7.90 6.34
CA PRO A 102 -8.54 -7.81 7.79
C PRO A 102 -9.96 -7.54 8.29
N THR A 103 -10.47 -8.39 9.19
CA THR A 103 -11.79 -8.24 9.83
C THR A 103 -11.70 -8.13 11.36
N GLU A 104 -10.53 -8.44 11.94
CA GLU A 104 -10.27 -8.34 13.38
C GLU A 104 -8.81 -7.93 13.65
N PRO A 105 -8.50 -7.27 14.79
CA PRO A 105 -7.17 -6.73 15.07
C PRO A 105 -6.05 -7.79 15.12
N ALA A 106 -6.39 -9.04 15.46
CA ALA A 106 -5.45 -10.16 15.52
C ALA A 106 -4.73 -10.41 14.18
N VAL A 107 -5.37 -10.07 13.06
CA VAL A 107 -4.80 -10.20 11.71
C VAL A 107 -3.52 -9.38 11.57
N PHE A 108 -3.47 -8.18 12.16
CA PHE A 108 -2.30 -7.31 12.07
C PHE A 108 -1.12 -7.85 12.86
N ALA A 109 -1.35 -8.32 14.09
CA ALA A 109 -0.32 -8.95 14.92
C ALA A 109 0.22 -10.23 14.25
N TRP A 110 -0.66 -11.06 13.68
CA TRP A 110 -0.26 -12.24 12.92
C TRP A 110 0.56 -11.89 11.68
N ALA A 111 0.11 -10.93 10.87
CA ALA A 111 0.83 -10.51 9.68
C ALA A 111 2.20 -9.87 10.04
N ALA A 112 2.28 -9.09 11.12
CA ALA A 112 3.52 -8.55 11.64
C ALA A 112 4.49 -9.65 12.11
N ASN A 113 3.97 -10.71 12.73
CA ASN A 113 4.77 -11.90 13.09
C ASN A 113 5.34 -12.61 11.84
N LEU A 114 4.70 -12.50 10.68
CA LEU A 114 5.23 -12.97 9.40
C LEU A 114 6.26 -12.02 8.76
N GLY A 115 6.62 -10.94 9.46
CA GLY A 115 7.54 -9.90 9.01
C GLY A 115 6.89 -8.79 8.20
N THR A 116 5.56 -8.63 8.25
CA THR A 116 4.90 -7.52 7.54
C THR A 116 5.19 -6.21 8.23
N PHE A 117 5.79 -5.26 7.51
CA PHE A 117 5.99 -3.90 8.01
C PHE A 117 4.96 -2.95 7.42
N ASP A 118 4.68 -3.04 6.12
CA ASP A 118 3.81 -2.11 5.40
C ASP A 118 2.59 -2.87 4.86
N PHE A 119 1.40 -2.42 5.24
CA PHE A 119 0.12 -2.93 4.76
C PHE A 119 -0.37 -2.02 3.64
N HIS A 120 -0.60 -2.59 2.46
CA HIS A 120 -1.05 -1.88 1.26
C HIS A 120 -2.49 -2.27 0.91
N PRO A 121 -3.50 -1.64 1.53
CA PRO A 121 -4.90 -1.91 1.25
C PRO A 121 -5.30 -1.36 -0.11
N TRP A 122 -6.18 -2.08 -0.79
CA TRP A 122 -6.91 -1.55 -1.92
C TRP A 122 -7.87 -0.44 -1.48
N PRO A 123 -8.20 0.55 -2.33
CA PRO A 123 -9.15 1.62 -1.97
C PRO A 123 -10.62 1.17 -2.09
N VAL A 124 -10.88 -0.13 -1.96
CA VAL A 124 -12.20 -0.79 -2.05
C VAL A 124 -12.45 -1.59 -0.79
N ARG A 125 -13.70 -1.96 -0.53
CA ARG A 125 -14.10 -2.89 0.53
C ARG A 125 -14.87 -4.05 -0.06
N ARG A 126 -14.65 -5.27 0.42
CA ARG A 126 -15.44 -6.42 -0.03
C ARG A 126 -16.94 -6.22 0.31
N PRO A 127 -17.87 -6.78 -0.48
CA PRO A 127 -17.66 -7.61 -1.67
C PRO A 127 -17.41 -6.81 -2.97
N ASP A 128 -17.60 -5.49 -2.96
CA ASP A 128 -17.45 -4.66 -4.16
C ASP A 128 -15.99 -4.20 -4.34
N VAL A 129 -15.27 -4.92 -5.19
CA VAL A 129 -13.83 -4.70 -5.42
C VAL A 129 -13.52 -3.90 -6.68
N ASP A 130 -14.54 -3.34 -7.33
CA ASP A 130 -14.41 -2.56 -8.56
C ASP A 130 -14.80 -1.09 -8.39
N HIS A 131 -15.52 -0.73 -7.32
CA HIS A 131 -15.87 0.66 -6.99
C HIS A 131 -15.15 1.14 -5.73
N PRO A 132 -14.12 2.01 -5.85
CA PRO A 132 -13.45 2.56 -4.69
C PRO A 132 -14.37 3.36 -3.78
N ASP A 133 -14.22 3.15 -2.48
CA ASP A 133 -14.87 3.94 -1.44
C ASP A 133 -13.89 4.97 -0.82
N GLU A 134 -12.65 5.03 -1.31
CA GLU A 134 -11.61 5.92 -0.81
C GLU A 134 -10.83 6.56 -1.97
N LEU A 135 -10.93 7.88 -2.11
CA LEU A 135 -10.08 8.67 -2.99
C LEU A 135 -8.76 8.99 -2.28
N ARG A 136 -7.65 8.89 -3.01
CA ARG A 136 -6.29 9.07 -2.47
C ARG A 136 -5.54 10.12 -3.28
N ILE A 137 -5.02 11.13 -2.60
CA ILE A 137 -4.09 12.11 -3.17
C ILE A 137 -2.73 11.90 -2.53
N ASP A 138 -1.74 11.56 -3.36
CA ASP A 138 -0.35 11.36 -2.94
C ASP A 138 0.46 12.61 -3.30
N VAL A 139 0.94 13.30 -2.26
CA VAL A 139 1.72 14.53 -2.35
C VAL A 139 3.19 14.17 -2.15
N ASP A 140 3.91 13.95 -3.27
CA ASP A 140 5.25 13.40 -3.31
C ASP A 140 6.32 14.47 -3.64
N PRO A 141 7.10 14.93 -2.64
CA PRO A 141 8.14 15.91 -2.87
C PRO A 141 9.34 15.27 -3.60
N PRO A 142 10.01 16.00 -4.51
CA PRO A 142 11.20 15.52 -5.18
C PRO A 142 12.35 15.27 -4.20
N ASP A 143 13.39 14.56 -4.64
CA ASP A 143 14.52 14.16 -3.78
C ASP A 143 15.25 15.31 -3.06
N ARG A 144 15.16 16.53 -3.59
CA ARG A 144 15.76 17.75 -3.03
C ARG A 144 14.83 18.55 -2.11
N ALA A 145 13.58 18.14 -2.00
CA ALA A 145 12.54 18.75 -1.17
C ALA A 145 12.19 17.80 0.00
N GLY A 146 11.66 18.37 1.07
CA GLY A 146 11.35 17.68 2.31
C GLY A 146 9.87 17.54 2.59
N PHE A 147 9.57 17.07 3.81
CA PHE A 147 8.21 16.94 4.31
C PHE A 147 7.48 18.28 4.37
N ALA A 148 8.15 19.35 4.77
CA ALA A 148 7.58 20.70 4.81
C ALA A 148 7.05 21.19 3.45
N ASP A 149 7.76 20.89 2.35
CA ASP A 149 7.31 21.23 1.00
C ASP A 149 6.02 20.45 0.63
N ALA A 150 5.93 19.18 1.04
CA ALA A 150 4.73 18.38 0.85
C ALA A 150 3.56 18.88 1.69
N VAL A 151 3.82 19.34 2.92
CA VAL A 151 2.80 19.95 3.79
C VAL A 151 2.23 21.21 3.17
N GLU A 152 3.08 22.10 2.63
CA GLU A 152 2.61 23.32 1.99
C GLU A 152 1.65 23.02 0.83
N VAL A 153 1.99 22.05 -0.03
CA VAL A 153 1.11 21.64 -1.13
C VAL A 153 -0.14 20.92 -0.61
N ALA A 154 -0.03 20.12 0.45
CA ALA A 154 -1.18 19.46 1.06
C ALA A 154 -2.20 20.45 1.64
N LEU A 155 -1.76 21.61 2.15
CA LEU A 155 -2.68 22.66 2.59
C LEU A 155 -3.47 23.27 1.42
N VAL A 156 -2.87 23.41 0.24
CA VAL A 156 -3.61 23.80 -0.99
C VAL A 156 -4.54 22.68 -1.45
N VAL A 157 -4.15 21.41 -1.29
CA VAL A 157 -5.05 20.26 -1.53
C VAL A 157 -6.29 20.36 -0.64
N ARG A 158 -6.15 20.72 0.65
CA ARG A 158 -7.30 20.93 1.56
C ARG A 158 -8.29 21.95 1.01
N GLU A 159 -7.81 23.08 0.51
CA GLU A 159 -8.65 24.13 -0.08
C GLU A 159 -9.38 23.64 -1.33
N VAL A 160 -8.65 22.97 -2.24
CA VAL A 160 -9.24 22.42 -3.48
C VAL A 160 -10.30 21.35 -3.17
N LEU A 161 -10.05 20.50 -2.17
CA LEU A 161 -11.03 19.52 -1.70
C LEU A 161 -12.28 20.22 -1.15
N ALA A 162 -12.12 21.27 -0.34
CA ALA A 162 -13.24 22.03 0.20
C ALA A 162 -14.10 22.65 -0.92
N ASP A 163 -13.48 23.21 -1.96
CA ASP A 163 -14.18 23.76 -3.12
C ASP A 163 -14.92 22.69 -3.95
N ALA A 164 -14.45 21.43 -3.90
CA ALA A 164 -15.13 20.29 -4.50
C ALA A 164 -16.26 19.72 -3.62
N GLY A 165 -16.44 20.23 -2.39
CA GLY A 165 -17.38 19.68 -1.40
C GLY A 165 -16.88 18.40 -0.72
N LEU A 166 -15.56 18.20 -0.66
CA LEU A 166 -14.89 17.02 -0.11
C LEU A 166 -14.17 17.35 1.19
N THR A 167 -14.21 16.44 2.17
CA THR A 167 -13.36 16.52 3.37
C THR A 167 -12.21 15.52 3.28
N GLY A 168 -10.98 16.04 3.30
CA GLY A 168 -9.76 15.24 3.33
C GLY A 168 -9.25 14.93 4.73
N TYR A 169 -8.59 13.78 4.87
CA TYR A 169 -7.97 13.25 6.08
C TYR A 169 -6.46 13.05 5.84
N PRO A 170 -5.59 13.95 6.29
CA PRO A 170 -4.17 13.91 5.99
C PRO A 170 -3.42 12.91 6.88
N LYS A 171 -2.37 12.30 6.35
CA LYS A 171 -1.43 11.48 7.10
C LYS A 171 -0.02 11.64 6.56
N THR A 172 0.98 11.52 7.43
CA THR A 172 2.36 11.35 6.94
C THR A 172 2.44 10.05 6.14
N SER A 173 3.25 10.01 5.09
CA SER A 173 3.57 8.74 4.41
C SER A 173 4.53 7.87 5.23
N GLY A 174 5.19 8.43 6.25
CA GLY A 174 6.40 7.89 6.89
C GLY A 174 7.66 7.97 6.01
N GLY A 175 7.53 8.45 4.77
CA GLY A 175 8.63 8.81 3.89
C GLY A 175 8.90 10.32 3.96
N ARG A 176 8.85 10.98 2.81
CA ARG A 176 8.92 12.45 2.69
C ARG A 176 7.57 13.09 2.35
N GLY A 177 6.63 12.32 1.80
CA GLY A 177 5.35 12.84 1.32
C GLY A 177 4.23 12.82 2.35
N VAL A 178 3.10 13.41 1.94
CA VAL A 178 1.82 13.41 2.65
C VAL A 178 0.80 12.65 1.80
N HIS A 179 -0.02 11.81 2.42
CA HIS A 179 -1.21 11.27 1.74
C HIS A 179 -2.44 11.97 2.31
N VAL A 180 -3.38 12.33 1.44
CA VAL A 180 -4.70 12.84 1.82
C VAL A 180 -5.74 11.84 1.36
N LEU A 181 -6.52 11.32 2.31
CA LEU A 181 -7.58 10.34 2.06
C LEU A 181 -8.93 11.03 2.09
N VAL A 182 -9.87 10.61 1.24
CA VAL A 182 -11.25 11.10 1.23
C VAL A 182 -12.18 9.90 1.14
N ARG A 183 -13.14 9.81 2.08
CA ARG A 183 -14.20 8.80 2.02
C ARG A 183 -15.22 9.19 0.95
N ILE A 184 -15.42 8.33 -0.04
CA ILE A 184 -16.35 8.57 -1.15
C ILE A 184 -17.42 7.48 -1.18
N ARG A 185 -18.57 7.77 -1.80
CA ARG A 185 -19.55 6.72 -2.12
C ARG A 185 -18.93 5.76 -3.14
N PRO A 186 -19.14 4.44 -3.03
CA PRO A 186 -18.66 3.46 -3.99
C PRO A 186 -19.53 3.44 -5.25
N ASP A 187 -19.79 4.61 -5.85
CA ASP A 187 -20.63 4.78 -7.04
C ASP A 187 -19.81 4.85 -8.34
N TRP A 188 -18.48 4.94 -8.23
CA TRP A 188 -17.55 5.19 -9.33
C TRP A 188 -16.51 4.09 -9.44
N ASP A 189 -16.10 3.77 -10.67
CA ASP A 189 -15.00 2.85 -10.91
C ASP A 189 -13.63 3.51 -10.74
N PHE A 190 -12.55 2.72 -10.81
CA PHE A 190 -11.17 3.22 -10.74
C PHE A 190 -10.83 4.28 -11.79
N VAL A 191 -11.44 4.24 -12.98
CA VAL A 191 -11.16 5.20 -14.06
C VAL A 191 -11.74 6.56 -13.70
N GLN A 192 -13.00 6.58 -13.26
CA GLN A 192 -13.68 7.80 -12.82
C GLN A 192 -13.03 8.40 -11.58
N VAL A 193 -12.67 7.58 -10.57
CA VAL A 193 -11.95 8.07 -9.39
C VAL A 193 -10.60 8.68 -9.79
N ARG A 194 -9.88 8.06 -10.73
CA ARG A 194 -8.62 8.62 -11.25
C ARG A 194 -8.84 9.93 -12.02
N HIS A 195 -9.92 10.07 -12.80
CA HIS A 195 -10.27 11.35 -13.45
C HIS A 195 -10.51 12.45 -12.44
N ALA A 196 -11.23 12.17 -11.34
CA ALA A 196 -11.42 13.11 -10.25
C ALA A 196 -10.08 13.54 -9.63
N VAL A 197 -9.16 12.60 -9.36
CA VAL A 197 -7.82 12.93 -8.84
C VAL A 197 -7.00 13.78 -9.81
N ILE A 198 -7.08 13.52 -11.12
CA ILE A 198 -6.44 14.34 -12.15
C ILE A 198 -6.98 15.78 -12.09
N ALA A 199 -8.30 15.96 -12.05
CA ALA A 199 -8.92 17.28 -11.99
C ALA A 199 -8.54 18.05 -10.71
N LEU A 200 -8.61 17.38 -9.56
CA LEU A 200 -8.16 17.95 -8.28
C LEU A 200 -6.68 18.37 -8.36
N GLY A 201 -5.82 17.52 -8.91
CA GLY A 201 -4.40 17.83 -9.10
C GLY A 201 -4.14 19.01 -10.04
N ARG A 202 -4.95 19.19 -11.08
CA ARG A 202 -4.90 20.38 -11.95
C ARG A 202 -5.26 21.65 -11.21
N GLU A 203 -6.32 21.63 -10.40
CA GLU A 203 -6.70 22.81 -9.62
C GLU A 203 -5.62 23.22 -8.63
N VAL A 204 -5.00 22.26 -7.94
CA VAL A 204 -3.85 22.56 -7.07
C VAL A 204 -2.71 23.16 -7.90
N GLY A 205 -2.38 22.56 -9.04
CA GLY A 205 -1.34 23.05 -9.95
C GLY A 205 -1.61 24.47 -10.48
N ARG A 206 -2.87 24.86 -10.65
CA ARG A 206 -3.24 26.24 -11.04
C ARG A 206 -3.07 27.24 -9.91
N ARG A 207 -3.34 26.84 -8.66
CA ARG A 207 -3.21 27.71 -7.47
C ARG A 207 -1.77 27.94 -7.07
N ILE A 208 -0.92 26.91 -7.19
CA ILE A 208 0.48 26.98 -6.75
C ILE A 208 1.46 26.45 -7.82
N PRO A 209 1.47 27.04 -9.03
CA PRO A 209 2.18 26.51 -10.19
C PRO A 209 3.70 26.41 -10.02
N ASP A 210 4.27 27.22 -9.13
CA ASP A 210 5.69 27.23 -8.83
C ASP A 210 6.11 26.13 -7.84
N LYS A 211 5.16 25.50 -7.13
CA LYS A 211 5.44 24.48 -6.11
C LYS A 211 4.82 23.12 -6.38
N ALA A 212 3.70 23.04 -7.08
CA ALA A 212 3.01 21.80 -7.38
C ALA A 212 3.00 21.46 -8.88
N THR A 213 2.97 20.17 -9.20
CA THR A 213 2.84 19.68 -10.57
C THR A 213 2.15 18.32 -10.62
N ILE A 214 1.46 18.08 -11.73
CA ILE A 214 0.95 16.74 -12.11
C ILE A 214 1.71 16.19 -13.34
N ALA A 215 2.84 16.78 -13.71
CA ALA A 215 3.60 16.32 -14.86
C ALA A 215 4.13 14.89 -14.64
N TRP A 216 3.76 13.98 -15.54
CA TRP A 216 4.13 12.58 -15.44
C TRP A 216 5.65 12.37 -15.45
N TRP A 217 6.34 13.02 -16.41
CA TRP A 217 7.77 12.85 -16.63
C TRP A 217 8.59 13.61 -15.59
N LYS A 218 9.52 12.92 -14.90
CA LYS A 218 10.31 13.50 -13.79
C LYS A 218 11.09 14.74 -14.23
N GLU A 219 11.58 14.78 -15.47
CA GLU A 219 12.27 15.92 -16.06
C GLU A 219 11.40 17.18 -16.23
N GLU A 220 10.08 17.03 -16.42
CA GLU A 220 9.14 18.14 -16.60
C GLU A 220 8.63 18.72 -15.26
N ARG A 221 8.89 18.00 -14.16
CA ARG A 221 8.43 18.42 -12.83
C ARG A 221 9.13 19.68 -12.34
N GLY A 222 10.35 19.96 -12.82
CA GLY A 222 11.11 21.16 -12.41
C GLY A 222 11.48 21.17 -10.93
N GLY A 223 11.39 20.01 -10.24
CA GLY A 223 11.52 19.87 -8.79
C GLY A 223 10.43 20.57 -7.98
N ARG A 224 9.24 20.67 -8.57
CA ARG A 224 7.99 20.88 -7.84
C ARG A 224 7.53 19.57 -7.20
N VAL A 225 6.72 19.68 -6.16
CA VAL A 225 6.01 18.57 -5.52
C VAL A 225 5.05 17.95 -6.51
N PHE A 226 5.11 16.63 -6.65
CA PHE A 226 4.29 15.89 -7.59
C PHE A 226 3.02 15.39 -6.91
N LEU A 227 1.88 15.67 -7.52
CA LEU A 227 0.61 15.05 -7.14
C LEU A 227 0.44 13.78 -7.98
N ASP A 228 0.75 12.63 -7.40
CA ASP A 228 0.76 11.36 -8.13
C ASP A 228 -0.65 10.83 -8.36
N TYR A 229 -1.27 11.34 -9.42
CA TYR A 229 -2.61 10.93 -9.87
C TYR A 229 -2.69 9.45 -10.22
N ASN A 230 -1.58 8.78 -10.52
CA ASN A 230 -1.59 7.37 -10.85
C ASN A 230 -1.73 6.48 -9.61
N GLN A 231 -1.66 7.01 -8.38
CA GLN A 231 -1.98 6.24 -7.18
C GLN A 231 -3.47 5.90 -7.05
N ALA A 232 -4.33 6.58 -7.81
CA ALA A 232 -5.75 6.24 -7.95
C ALA A 232 -6.00 5.11 -8.97
N ALA A 233 -4.99 4.68 -9.72
CA ALA A 233 -5.12 3.54 -10.63
C ALA A 233 -5.26 2.22 -9.85
N ARG A 234 -5.75 1.19 -10.53
CA ARG A 234 -5.91 -0.16 -9.99
C ARG A 234 -4.53 -0.79 -9.70
N ASP A 235 -4.39 -1.59 -8.65
CA ASP A 235 -3.14 -2.27 -8.25
C ASP A 235 -1.94 -1.33 -7.95
N ARG A 236 -2.21 -0.27 -7.18
CA ARG A 236 -1.19 0.69 -6.73
C ARG A 236 -0.97 0.59 -5.24
N THR A 237 0.29 0.53 -4.84
CA THR A 237 0.69 0.38 -3.44
C THR A 237 0.70 1.73 -2.74
N VAL A 238 -0.22 1.92 -1.79
CA VAL A 238 -0.23 3.06 -0.86
C VAL A 238 -0.11 2.48 0.54
N ALA A 239 0.88 2.93 1.31
CA ALA A 239 1.02 2.50 2.71
C ALA A 239 -0.21 2.95 3.51
N SER A 240 -0.82 2.03 4.26
CA SER A 240 -1.97 2.35 5.12
C SER A 240 -1.57 3.26 6.28
N SER A 241 -2.57 3.92 6.86
CA SER A 241 -2.46 4.50 8.20
C SER A 241 -1.90 3.47 9.18
N TRP A 242 -1.02 3.90 10.10
CA TRP A 242 -0.35 3.08 11.11
C TRP A 242 0.66 2.05 10.59
N SER A 243 0.90 1.98 9.28
CA SER A 243 1.93 1.09 8.74
C SER A 243 3.34 1.56 9.08
N VAL A 244 4.17 0.63 9.55
CA VAL A 244 5.62 0.81 9.72
C VAL A 244 6.29 0.82 8.36
N ARG A 245 7.07 1.85 8.06
CA ARG A 245 7.81 1.93 6.81
C ARG A 245 9.09 1.14 6.93
N GLY A 246 9.35 0.27 5.95
CA GLY A 246 10.60 -0.49 5.85
C GLY A 246 11.78 0.35 5.38
N THR A 247 12.11 1.37 6.18
CA THR A 247 13.31 2.21 6.07
C THR A 247 14.08 2.16 7.40
N PRO A 248 15.39 2.43 7.43
CA PRO A 248 16.16 2.36 8.68
C PRO A 248 15.63 3.25 9.81
N ARG A 249 14.84 4.28 9.48
CA ARG A 249 14.22 5.20 10.43
C ARG A 249 13.09 4.56 11.26
N ALA A 250 12.50 3.45 10.81
CA ALA A 250 11.36 2.78 11.43
C ALA A 250 10.13 3.68 11.61
N THR A 251 9.97 4.66 10.73
CA THR A 251 8.86 5.63 10.76
C THR A 251 7.51 4.98 10.49
N VAL A 252 6.44 5.63 10.93
CA VAL A 252 5.05 5.16 10.76
C VAL A 252 4.26 6.16 9.92
N SER A 253 3.46 5.65 8.98
CA SER A 253 2.50 6.48 8.24
C SER A 253 1.36 6.88 9.16
N THR A 254 1.35 8.12 9.65
CA THR A 254 0.57 8.49 10.84
C THR A 254 -0.58 9.43 10.49
N PRO A 255 -1.84 9.06 10.79
CA PRO A 255 -3.00 9.96 10.74
C PRO A 255 -2.82 11.24 11.54
N LEU A 256 -3.12 12.38 10.92
CA LEU A 256 -3.06 13.69 11.55
C LEU A 256 -4.34 14.48 11.27
N THR A 257 -4.59 15.50 12.09
CA THR A 257 -5.52 16.57 11.72
C THR A 257 -4.81 17.58 10.81
N TRP A 258 -5.59 18.39 10.10
CA TRP A 258 -5.03 19.49 9.31
C TRP A 258 -4.26 20.51 10.14
N ASP A 259 -4.67 20.73 11.39
CA ASP A 259 -4.03 21.71 12.28
C ASP A 259 -2.71 21.19 12.86
N LEU A 260 -2.57 19.87 13.02
CA LEU A 260 -1.34 19.25 13.51
C LEU A 260 -0.30 19.02 12.39
N LEU A 261 -0.76 18.83 11.15
CA LEU A 261 0.10 18.56 9.99
C LEU A 261 1.29 19.56 9.82
N PRO A 262 1.12 20.89 9.96
CA PRO A 262 2.24 21.83 9.86
C PRO A 262 3.16 21.88 11.09
N GLU A 263 2.79 21.27 12.20
CA GLU A 263 3.49 21.38 13.49
C GLU A 263 4.44 20.20 13.77
N VAL A 264 4.58 19.26 12.82
CA VAL A 264 5.29 18.00 13.01
C VAL A 264 6.27 17.71 11.86
N ASP A 265 7.23 16.83 12.10
CA ASP A 265 8.01 16.16 11.06
C ASP A 265 7.58 14.69 10.90
N ALA A 266 7.85 14.10 9.73
CA ALA A 266 7.59 12.68 9.52
C ALA A 266 8.41 11.77 10.46
N ASP A 267 9.59 12.23 10.91
CA ASP A 267 10.47 11.49 11.82
C ASP A 267 10.05 11.56 13.30
N ASP A 268 9.04 12.37 13.64
CA ASP A 268 8.42 12.38 14.99
C ASP A 268 7.62 11.09 15.26
N PHE A 269 7.31 10.32 14.21
CA PHE A 269 6.45 9.17 14.27
C PHE A 269 7.17 7.89 13.86
N ASP A 270 7.43 7.03 14.83
CA ASP A 270 8.06 5.73 14.67
C ASP A 270 7.42 4.66 15.58
N VAL A 271 7.86 3.41 15.41
CA VAL A 271 7.36 2.25 16.19
C VAL A 271 7.34 2.48 17.70
N LEU A 272 8.25 3.30 18.24
CA LEU A 272 8.40 3.50 19.69
C LEU A 272 7.60 4.70 20.22
N THR A 273 7.35 5.71 19.38
CA THR A 273 6.65 6.96 19.74
C THR A 273 5.14 6.86 19.56
N ILE A 274 4.66 6.05 18.62
CA ILE A 274 3.23 5.91 18.32
C ILE A 274 2.35 5.53 19.52
N PRO A 275 2.74 4.59 20.42
CA PRO A 275 1.91 4.26 21.57
C PRO A 275 1.57 5.48 22.44
N ALA A 276 2.56 6.34 22.73
CA ALA A 276 2.34 7.55 23.52
C ALA A 276 1.54 8.61 22.75
N PHE A 277 1.80 8.76 21.44
CA PHE A 277 1.04 9.65 20.58
C PHE A 277 -0.44 9.28 20.54
N LEU A 278 -0.76 8.01 20.28
CA LEU A 278 -2.12 7.48 20.20
C LEU A 278 -2.84 7.59 21.55
N ALA A 279 -2.17 7.33 22.67
CA ALA A 279 -2.76 7.50 23.99
C ALA A 279 -3.15 8.95 24.29
N SER A 280 -2.39 9.92 23.76
CA SER A 280 -2.60 11.36 24.02
C SER A 280 -3.63 11.98 23.07
N HIS A 281 -3.67 11.55 21.81
CA HIS A 281 -4.49 12.17 20.76
C HIS A 281 -5.70 11.32 20.35
N GLY A 282 -5.71 10.04 20.68
CA GLY A 282 -6.67 9.09 20.13
C GLY A 282 -6.46 8.88 18.63
N ASP A 283 -7.47 8.29 17.99
CA ASP A 283 -7.46 8.09 16.54
C ASP A 283 -8.01 9.32 15.83
N LEU A 284 -7.10 10.13 15.28
CA LEU A 284 -7.43 11.39 14.62
C LEU A 284 -8.23 11.21 13.32
N HIS A 285 -8.32 9.99 12.77
CA HIS A 285 -9.15 9.67 11.59
C HIS A 285 -10.43 8.91 11.94
N ALA A 286 -10.79 8.78 13.23
CA ALA A 286 -11.98 8.03 13.65
C ALA A 286 -13.29 8.50 13.01
N GLY A 287 -13.38 9.77 12.60
CA GLY A 287 -14.54 10.35 11.92
C GLY A 287 -14.60 10.16 10.40
N MET A 288 -13.59 9.55 9.77
CA MET A 288 -13.49 9.47 8.31
C MET A 288 -14.67 8.74 7.65
N ASP A 289 -15.22 7.72 8.31
CA ASP A 289 -16.36 6.96 7.79
C ASP A 289 -17.72 7.58 8.14
N ALA A 290 -17.75 8.76 8.78
CA ALA A 290 -19.01 9.42 9.17
C ALA A 290 -19.76 10.02 7.97
N GLU A 291 -19.05 10.36 6.89
CA GLU A 291 -19.64 10.92 5.68
C GLU A 291 -18.95 10.35 4.43
N ALA A 292 -19.75 9.93 3.45
CA ALA A 292 -19.27 9.49 2.15
C ALA A 292 -19.65 10.51 1.07
N PHE A 293 -18.63 11.20 0.58
CA PHE A 293 -18.80 12.29 -0.37
C PHE A 293 -19.03 11.79 -1.80
N GLY A 294 -19.62 12.65 -2.62
CA GLY A 294 -19.72 12.41 -4.05
C GLY A 294 -18.61 13.08 -4.85
N LEU A 295 -18.30 12.54 -6.03
CA LEU A 295 -17.23 13.03 -6.93
C LEU A 295 -17.74 13.94 -8.05
N GLU A 296 -19.02 14.32 -8.05
CA GLU A 296 -19.68 15.02 -9.15
C GLU A 296 -18.94 16.32 -9.52
N THR A 297 -18.59 17.14 -8.54
CA THR A 297 -17.87 18.42 -8.78
C THR A 297 -16.49 18.18 -9.40
N ALA A 298 -15.72 17.23 -8.88
CA ALA A 298 -14.39 16.92 -9.41
C ALA A 298 -14.45 16.33 -10.83
N LEU A 299 -15.48 15.52 -11.11
CA LEU A 299 -15.74 14.99 -12.44
C LEU A 299 -16.23 16.07 -13.41
N GLU A 300 -17.04 17.02 -12.96
CA GLU A 300 -17.42 18.20 -13.75
C GLU A 300 -16.18 19.01 -14.13
N TRP A 301 -15.24 19.22 -13.20
CA TRP A 301 -13.97 19.90 -13.48
C TRP A 301 -13.13 19.15 -14.51
N TYR A 302 -13.10 17.82 -14.45
CA TYR A 302 -12.45 16.99 -15.47
C TYR A 302 -13.08 17.22 -16.86
N GLU A 303 -14.41 17.17 -16.95
CA GLU A 303 -15.13 17.39 -18.22
C GLU A 303 -14.97 18.82 -18.74
N ARG A 304 -14.94 19.82 -17.85
CA ARG A 304 -14.65 21.22 -18.19
C ARG A 304 -13.24 21.34 -18.78
N ASP A 305 -12.25 20.74 -18.15
CA ASP A 305 -10.86 20.77 -18.64
C ASP A 305 -10.71 20.09 -20.01
N LEU A 306 -11.42 18.98 -20.23
CA LEU A 306 -11.47 18.30 -21.52
C LEU A 306 -12.14 19.17 -22.59
N ARG A 307 -13.30 19.73 -22.30
CA ARG A 307 -14.09 20.54 -23.24
C ARG A 307 -13.42 21.86 -23.60
N ASP A 308 -12.94 22.60 -22.59
CA ASP A 308 -12.53 24.00 -22.76
C ASP A 308 -11.04 24.14 -23.08
N GLN A 309 -10.22 23.17 -22.66
CA GLN A 309 -8.76 23.21 -22.81
C GLN A 309 -8.17 22.00 -23.55
N GLY A 310 -8.99 21.02 -23.93
CA GLY A 310 -8.52 19.78 -24.54
C GLY A 310 -7.70 18.90 -23.60
N LEU A 311 -7.75 19.15 -22.29
CA LEU A 311 -6.97 18.43 -21.29
C LEU A 311 -7.74 17.19 -20.82
N GLY A 312 -7.61 16.10 -21.56
CA GLY A 312 -8.22 14.80 -21.23
C GLY A 312 -7.38 13.93 -20.29
N ASP A 313 -7.40 12.62 -20.53
CA ASP A 313 -6.67 11.65 -19.71
C ASP A 313 -5.15 11.86 -19.74
N MET A 314 -4.49 11.46 -18.65
CA MET A 314 -3.04 11.54 -18.48
C MET A 314 -2.37 10.15 -18.59
N PRO A 315 -1.07 10.07 -18.88
CA PRO A 315 -0.39 8.79 -19.03
C PRO A 315 -0.49 7.91 -17.77
N TYR A 316 -0.72 6.62 -17.97
CA TYR A 316 -0.51 5.59 -16.94
C TYR A 316 0.99 5.28 -16.79
N PRO A 317 1.41 4.58 -15.71
CA PRO A 317 2.78 4.14 -15.57
C PRO A 317 3.23 3.25 -16.76
N PRO A 318 4.50 3.34 -17.22
CA PRO A 318 4.99 2.58 -18.37
C PRO A 318 4.73 1.07 -18.31
N ASP A 319 4.81 0.49 -17.11
CA ASP A 319 4.62 -0.96 -16.88
C ASP A 319 3.17 -1.33 -16.57
N TYR A 320 2.23 -0.38 -16.67
CA TYR A 320 0.83 -0.60 -16.35
C TYR A 320 0.14 -1.40 -17.48
N PRO A 321 -0.41 -2.59 -17.20
CA PRO A 321 -1.12 -3.37 -18.22
C PRO A 321 -2.33 -2.62 -18.76
N LYS A 322 -2.60 -2.75 -20.07
CA LYS A 322 -3.86 -2.28 -20.64
C LYS A 322 -4.99 -3.17 -20.13
N MET A 323 -5.99 -2.59 -19.49
CA MET A 323 -7.18 -3.36 -19.12
C MET A 323 -8.03 -3.63 -20.38
N PRO A 324 -8.69 -4.80 -20.47
CA PRO A 324 -9.69 -5.05 -21.51
C PRO A 324 -10.75 -3.94 -21.51
N GLY A 325 -11.01 -3.31 -22.66
CA GLY A 325 -11.99 -2.23 -22.79
C GLY A 325 -11.50 -0.81 -22.46
N SER A 326 -10.23 -0.61 -22.05
CA SER A 326 -9.69 0.74 -21.86
C SER A 326 -9.59 1.52 -23.18
N PRO A 327 -9.92 2.83 -23.21
CA PRO A 327 -9.80 3.65 -24.41
C PRO A 327 -8.40 3.58 -25.02
N SER A 328 -8.33 3.45 -26.36
CA SER A 328 -7.06 3.42 -27.09
C SER A 328 -6.38 4.79 -27.08
N GLY A 329 -5.59 5.10 -26.05
CA GLY A 329 -4.86 6.37 -26.02
C GLY A 329 -3.93 6.62 -24.83
N SER A 330 -4.10 5.95 -23.70
CA SER A 330 -3.43 6.32 -22.44
C SER A 330 -2.00 5.77 -22.26
N SER A 331 -1.51 4.97 -23.23
CA SER A 331 -0.11 4.51 -23.31
C SER A 331 0.66 5.28 -24.40
N ARG A 332 0.73 6.61 -24.33
CA ARG A 332 1.65 7.35 -25.22
C ARG A 332 3.06 7.27 -24.65
N ALA A 333 3.96 6.62 -25.40
CA ALA A 333 5.39 6.68 -25.16
C ALA A 333 5.87 8.14 -25.19
N ARG A 334 6.96 8.42 -24.45
CA ARG A 334 7.67 9.72 -24.41
C ARG A 334 7.69 10.38 -25.81
N PRO A 335 7.33 11.67 -25.96
CA PRO A 335 7.56 12.38 -27.21
C PRO A 335 9.06 12.33 -27.52
N GLY A 336 9.44 11.68 -28.62
CA GLY A 336 10.83 11.53 -29.01
C GLY A 336 11.45 12.88 -29.34
N ARG A 337 12.61 13.20 -28.76
CA ARG A 337 13.51 14.22 -29.30
C ARG A 337 13.84 13.85 -30.73
N THR A 338 13.47 14.71 -31.68
CA THR A 338 14.05 14.71 -33.03
C THR A 338 15.52 15.10 -32.91
N GLU A 339 16.42 14.12 -32.95
CA GLU A 339 17.85 14.36 -33.16
C GLU A 339 18.23 13.91 -34.57
N SER A 340 18.29 14.88 -35.48
CA SER A 340 19.00 14.78 -36.75
C SER A 340 20.48 15.03 -36.51
N GLY A 341 21.31 13.98 -36.60
CA GLY A 341 22.78 14.11 -36.59
C GLY A 341 23.49 12.76 -36.40
N PRO A 342 24.64 12.51 -37.07
CA PRO A 342 25.23 11.18 -37.14
C PRO A 342 25.92 10.80 -35.82
N ARG A 343 25.70 9.55 -35.38
CA ARG A 343 26.35 8.93 -34.22
C ARG A 343 27.86 8.76 -34.43
N PRO A 344 28.73 9.18 -33.49
CA PRO A 344 30.06 8.61 -33.36
C PRO A 344 30.08 7.41 -32.40
N ALA A 345 31.08 6.57 -32.60
CA ALA A 345 31.26 5.26 -31.98
C ALA A 345 31.51 5.30 -30.46
N ALA A 346 31.17 4.17 -29.83
CA ALA A 346 31.24 3.92 -28.39
C ALA A 346 32.67 3.95 -27.81
N ALA A 347 32.81 4.51 -26.61
CA ALA A 347 33.89 4.23 -25.68
C ALA A 347 33.29 4.03 -24.28
N GLY A 348 33.72 2.95 -23.61
CA GLY A 348 33.14 2.43 -22.38
C GLY A 348 33.42 3.27 -21.14
N GLY A 349 32.51 3.16 -20.18
CA GLY A 349 32.66 3.67 -18.82
C GLY A 349 31.61 3.07 -17.90
N ARG A 350 32.02 2.15 -17.04
CA ARG A 350 31.19 1.58 -15.96
C ARG A 350 30.83 2.68 -14.96
N ARG A 351 29.55 2.80 -14.60
CA ARG A 351 29.12 3.30 -13.28
C ARG A 351 27.86 2.56 -12.82
N ALA A 352 27.92 2.16 -11.55
CA ALA A 352 26.87 1.50 -10.79
C ALA A 352 25.75 2.49 -10.41
N GLY A 353 24.51 2.01 -10.46
CA GLY A 353 23.32 2.70 -9.98
C GLY A 353 22.21 1.67 -9.79
N GLY A 354 22.13 1.12 -8.58
CA GLY A 354 21.13 0.12 -8.20
C GLY A 354 19.78 0.75 -7.96
N GLY A 355 18.86 0.59 -8.91
CA GLY A 355 17.41 0.70 -8.68
C GLY A 355 16.88 -0.71 -8.41
N GLY A 356 16.66 -1.05 -7.14
CA GLY A 356 16.10 -2.36 -6.76
C GLY A 356 14.60 -2.41 -7.05
N HIS A 357 14.21 -3.03 -8.16
CA HIS A 357 12.85 -3.53 -8.35
C HIS A 357 12.68 -4.79 -7.48
N GLY A 358 11.87 -4.70 -6.43
CA GLY A 358 11.52 -5.84 -5.58
C GLY A 358 10.85 -6.95 -6.41
N ARG A 359 11.26 -8.19 -6.18
CA ARG A 359 10.76 -9.35 -6.91
C ARG A 359 9.37 -9.73 -6.41
N VAL A 360 8.44 -9.94 -7.33
CA VAL A 360 7.20 -10.68 -7.06
C VAL A 360 7.56 -12.16 -7.07
N ALA A 361 7.59 -12.81 -5.91
CA ALA A 361 7.86 -14.23 -5.85
C ALA A 361 6.65 -15.02 -6.40
N ALA A 362 6.88 -15.80 -7.46
CA ALA A 362 6.08 -16.96 -7.79
C ALA A 362 6.72 -18.17 -7.09
N ASP A 363 5.94 -18.92 -6.32
CA ASP A 363 6.39 -20.11 -5.60
C ASP A 363 6.98 -21.15 -6.56
N SER A 364 8.28 -21.45 -6.42
CA SER A 364 8.93 -22.63 -7.00
C SER A 364 9.27 -23.59 -5.86
N ALA A 365 8.60 -24.73 -5.82
CA ALA A 365 8.85 -25.83 -4.88
C ALA A 365 9.96 -26.75 -5.41
N VAL A 366 10.95 -27.10 -4.58
CA VAL A 366 11.64 -28.41 -4.60
C VAL A 366 12.20 -28.74 -3.20
N GLY A 367 11.94 -29.98 -2.75
CA GLY A 367 12.51 -30.63 -1.57
C GLY A 367 11.39 -31.07 -0.62
N GLY A 368 10.93 -32.32 -0.57
CA GLY A 368 11.59 -33.59 -0.83
C GLY A 368 11.36 -34.44 0.42
N ASP A 369 10.24 -35.14 0.46
CA ASP A 369 9.84 -35.97 1.62
C ASP A 369 9.87 -37.45 1.20
N PRO A 370 10.64 -38.33 1.88
CA PRO A 370 10.72 -39.73 1.52
C PRO A 370 9.54 -40.51 2.09
N ARG A 371 8.76 -41.13 1.20
CA ARG A 371 7.78 -42.16 1.56
C ARG A 371 8.48 -43.50 1.84
N PRO A 372 7.99 -44.32 2.77
CA PRO A 372 8.50 -45.67 2.97
C PRO A 372 7.95 -46.64 1.90
N ALA A 373 8.81 -47.58 1.48
CA ALA A 373 8.51 -48.64 0.54
C ALA A 373 7.62 -49.73 1.17
N ALA A 374 6.65 -50.19 0.38
CA ALA A 374 5.87 -51.39 0.63
C ALA A 374 6.36 -52.49 -0.32
N ASP A 375 6.74 -53.64 0.23
CA ASP A 375 6.94 -54.88 -0.51
C ASP A 375 5.89 -55.91 -0.04
N GLY A 376 5.12 -56.45 -0.99
CA GLY A 376 4.46 -57.76 -0.87
C GLY A 376 5.46 -58.89 -1.18
N PRO A 377 5.07 -60.19 -1.26
CA PRO A 377 3.79 -60.68 -1.78
C PRO A 377 3.12 -61.79 -0.93
N GLY A 378 1.89 -62.16 -1.31
CA GLY A 378 0.99 -63.01 -0.52
C GLY A 378 1.05 -64.52 -0.77
N VAL A 379 0.21 -65.25 -0.04
CA VAL A 379 -0.27 -66.61 -0.31
C VAL A 379 -1.64 -66.79 0.36
N THR A 380 -2.63 -67.26 -0.40
CA THR A 380 -3.93 -67.80 0.07
C THR A 380 -3.78 -69.28 0.49
N PRO A 381 -4.61 -69.87 1.39
CA PRO A 381 -5.88 -70.47 0.95
C PRO A 381 -7.05 -70.49 1.97
N ARG A 382 -8.28 -70.59 1.42
CA ARG A 382 -9.50 -71.37 1.80
C ARG A 382 -9.63 -71.84 3.27
N HIS A 383 -10.76 -71.70 3.99
CA HIS A 383 -12.09 -72.29 3.72
C HIS A 383 -13.10 -71.91 4.85
N ARG A 384 -14.42 -71.81 4.51
CA ARG A 384 -15.66 -72.16 5.29
C ARG A 384 -15.86 -71.51 6.69
N LYS A 385 -17.03 -71.04 7.16
CA LYS A 385 -18.45 -71.44 7.01
C LYS A 385 -19.32 -70.42 7.82
N SER A 386 -20.58 -70.19 7.42
CA SER A 386 -21.84 -69.97 8.22
C SER A 386 -21.74 -69.37 9.64
N ASP A 387 -22.57 -68.45 10.17
CA ASP A 387 -23.95 -68.01 9.91
C ASP A 387 -24.25 -66.84 10.91
N PRO A 388 -25.44 -66.20 10.92
CA PRO A 388 -25.67 -64.85 11.43
C PRO A 388 -26.21 -64.77 12.87
N MET A 389 -26.06 -63.59 13.48
CA MET A 389 -27.08 -62.97 14.34
C MET A 389 -27.00 -61.45 14.27
#